data_AF-A0A7V9DMB5-F1
#
_entry.id   AF-A0A7V9DMB5-F1
#
_cell.length_a   1.000
_cell.length_b   1.000
_cell.length_c   1.000
_cell.angle_alpha   90.00
_cell.angle_beta   90.00
_cell.angle_gamma   90.00
#
_symmetry.space_group_name_H-M   'P 1'
#
loop_
_entity.id
_entity.type
_entity.pdbx_description
1 polymer ?
#
loop_
_entity_poly.entity_id
_entity_poly.type
_entity_poly.pdbx_seq_one_letter_code
_entity_poly.pdbx_strand_id
1 'polypeptide(L)'
;MLGRLPIWRHLVVLAIVVAGAALALFGIIGRTPVDEHLDANQFVVRPEGEGGVRIREVIDQDFGTNDRRGLERIIPNDAGVPADVVASSPDAPDDVSVEQVSDGTRIRIGDADVTIDGKHRYVLEYTLPEARLETGRLSLDAVAVEQALQTDRFEVIVTGLELSSPDCSVGAAGADGGCALERQGETYRAVIEPLRPGQGLTVSGGIERTFAPEELPLPELPERRSDRRALVAGLMIPTGLASAAAVYLISRRLGRNEVYPGGPADAAFSSTPGSWGPPGPGGPTTLVADDRLGDLATTEFVPPRGIEPWEAAVLVRERVDDATVSAWFSGLVGREAIVLERVDDSVVMHRGPRWDHVDAATGQILGDAFGGRDAITLGEYDEDFASAWRSVLEEQHRRVRDSGWWSRLPSTVTGSGALRWVVIAVVFWVFIGAGSFLSAFLGVFRSPAGAIVFGLVVPALAAYAMYRSLLPARTAAGSSLALRAESFRRFLAASEGQHVEWAWKQGLVRQYSAWAVALGAAAAWERALGASNVPPAEYSASGPLLLYYLPSSFAGATTAPSSSGGGFGGSGFGGGGFGGGFSGGGGVGGGGGGGTSGSW
;
A
#
# COMPACT_ATOMS: atom_id res chain seq x y z
N MET A 1 5.80 5.96 29.08
CA MET A 1 5.93 4.76 28.23
C MET A 1 4.58 4.12 27.97
N LEU A 2 3.65 4.17 28.92
CA LEU A 2 2.24 3.82 28.69
C LEU A 2 1.59 4.75 27.65
N GLY A 3 0.96 4.16 26.62
CA GLY A 3 -0.15 4.76 25.89
C GLY A 3 0.11 5.83 24.82
N ARG A 4 1.34 6.29 24.57
CA ARG A 4 1.58 7.26 23.48
C ARG A 4 1.85 6.54 22.16
N LEU A 5 0.83 6.49 21.31
CA LEU A 5 1.02 6.13 19.90
C LEU A 5 1.86 7.20 19.21
N PRO A 6 2.93 6.82 18.50
CA PRO A 6 3.72 7.78 17.76
C PRO A 6 2.97 8.28 16.52
N ILE A 7 3.09 9.58 16.24
CA ILE A 7 2.36 10.29 15.16
C ILE A 7 2.57 9.63 13.80
N TRP A 8 3.76 9.08 13.53
CA TRP A 8 4.08 8.45 12.24
C TRP A 8 3.11 7.32 11.87
N ARG A 9 2.49 6.63 12.84
CA ARG A 9 1.51 5.58 12.55
C ARG A 9 0.24 6.14 11.90
N HIS A 10 -0.21 7.31 12.36
CA HIS A 10 -1.33 8.01 11.74
C HIS A 10 -0.97 8.50 10.33
N LEU A 11 0.26 9.00 10.16
CA LEU A 11 0.76 9.43 8.84
C LEU A 11 0.82 8.28 7.83
N VAL A 12 1.25 7.09 8.24
CA VAL A 12 1.25 5.89 7.38
C VAL A 12 -0.16 5.53 6.92
N VAL A 13 -1.13 5.51 7.83
CA VAL A 13 -2.53 5.20 7.48
C VAL A 13 -3.12 6.28 6.56
N LEU A 14 -2.84 7.55 6.83
CA LEU A 14 -3.26 8.66 5.96
C LEU A 14 -2.65 8.55 4.56
N ALA A 15 -1.36 8.25 4.46
CA ALA A 15 -0.68 8.06 3.18
C ALA A 15 -1.33 6.94 2.35
N ILE A 16 -1.75 5.84 2.98
CA ILE A 16 -2.46 4.74 2.31
C ILE A 16 -3.84 5.16 1.79
N VAL A 17 -4.59 5.95 2.55
CA VAL A 17 -5.87 6.51 2.10
C VAL A 17 -5.67 7.42 0.88
N VAL A 18 -4.68 8.31 0.94
CA VAL A 18 -4.36 9.23 -0.16
C VAL A 18 -3.89 8.46 -1.40
N ALA A 19 -3.01 7.46 -1.21
CA ALA A 19 -2.53 6.62 -2.31
C ALA A 19 -3.67 5.86 -2.98
N GLY A 20 -4.61 5.29 -2.22
CA GLY A 20 -5.79 4.63 -2.78
C GLY A 20 -6.68 5.58 -3.59
N ALA A 21 -6.91 6.80 -3.11
CA ALA A 21 -7.64 7.83 -3.84
C ALA A 21 -6.91 8.26 -5.13
N ALA A 22 -5.57 8.35 -5.09
CA ALA A 22 -4.76 8.63 -6.27
C ALA A 22 -4.89 7.53 -7.33
N LEU A 23 -4.87 6.24 -6.94
CA LEU A 23 -5.11 5.14 -7.88
C LEU A 23 -6.47 5.26 -8.60
N ALA A 24 -7.52 5.70 -7.90
CA ALA A 24 -8.83 5.95 -8.51
C ALA A 24 -8.83 7.18 -9.41
N LEU A 25 -8.12 8.25 -9.02
CA LEU A 25 -7.98 9.47 -9.81
C LEU A 25 -7.28 9.21 -11.15
N PHE A 26 -6.25 8.38 -11.15
CA PHE A 26 -5.52 7.97 -12.36
C PHE A 26 -6.21 6.84 -13.14
N GLY A 27 -7.41 6.40 -12.73
CA GLY A 27 -8.17 5.35 -13.43
C GLY A 27 -7.56 3.94 -13.36
N ILE A 28 -6.58 3.71 -12.47
CA ILE A 28 -5.99 2.38 -12.23
C ILE A 28 -7.03 1.46 -11.57
N ILE A 29 -7.87 2.02 -10.70
CA ILE A 29 -9.05 1.38 -10.12
C ILE A 29 -10.28 2.28 -10.33
N GLY A 30 -11.49 1.74 -10.22
CA GLY A 30 -12.72 2.53 -10.32
C GLY A 30 -13.12 2.97 -11.73
N ARG A 31 -12.33 2.60 -12.76
CA ARG A 31 -12.64 2.79 -14.18
C ARG A 31 -13.03 1.46 -14.85
N THR A 32 -14.31 1.31 -15.20
CA THR A 32 -14.80 0.15 -15.94
C THR A 32 -14.24 0.16 -17.37
N PRO A 33 -13.60 -0.91 -17.85
CA PRO A 33 -13.12 -0.99 -19.23
C PRO A 33 -14.26 -0.83 -20.23
N VAL A 34 -14.03 -0.06 -21.28
CA VAL A 34 -14.94 0.10 -22.41
C VAL A 34 -14.12 -0.06 -23.68
N ASP A 35 -14.61 -0.90 -24.58
CA ASP A 35 -13.97 -1.15 -25.87
C ASP A 35 -14.16 0.04 -26.81
N GLU A 36 -13.19 0.23 -27.68
CA GLU A 36 -13.20 1.28 -28.69
C GLU A 36 -14.14 0.95 -29.84
N HIS A 37 -14.92 1.93 -30.28
CA HIS A 37 -15.86 1.82 -31.40
C HIS A 37 -16.17 3.22 -31.97
N LEU A 38 -16.78 3.27 -33.15
CA LEU A 38 -17.34 4.49 -33.70
C LEU A 38 -18.83 4.54 -33.33
N ASP A 39 -19.24 5.60 -32.61
CA ASP A 39 -20.66 5.86 -32.34
C ASP A 39 -21.38 6.17 -33.67
N ALA A 40 -20.77 7.02 -34.50
CA ALA A 40 -21.30 7.40 -35.79
C ALA A 40 -20.22 7.80 -36.79
N ASN A 41 -20.46 7.56 -38.07
CA ASN A 41 -19.70 8.16 -39.17
C ASN A 41 -20.67 8.64 -40.26
N GLN A 42 -20.65 9.94 -40.55
CA GLN A 42 -21.35 10.52 -41.70
C GLN A 42 -20.37 10.79 -42.83
N PHE A 43 -20.48 10.03 -43.91
CA PHE A 43 -19.64 10.08 -45.10
C PHE A 43 -20.36 10.81 -46.24
N VAL A 44 -19.99 12.07 -46.50
CA VAL A 44 -20.59 12.91 -47.52
C VAL A 44 -19.72 12.94 -48.78
N VAL A 45 -20.31 12.61 -49.92
CA VAL A 45 -19.68 12.63 -51.25
C VAL A 45 -20.27 13.77 -52.07
N ARG A 46 -19.41 14.65 -52.59
CA ARG A 46 -19.79 15.70 -53.56
C ARG A 46 -18.80 15.77 -54.72
N PRO A 47 -19.25 16.11 -55.94
CA PRO A 47 -18.35 16.27 -57.09
C PRO A 47 -17.36 17.43 -56.88
N GLU A 48 -16.14 17.27 -57.36
CA GLU A 48 -15.06 18.27 -57.27
C GLU A 48 -14.20 18.23 -58.55
N GLY A 49 -14.16 19.34 -59.29
CA GLY A 49 -13.46 19.41 -60.59
C GLY A 49 -14.12 18.59 -61.70
N GLU A 50 -13.34 18.22 -62.73
CA GLU A 50 -13.85 17.51 -63.92
C GLU A 50 -14.08 16.00 -63.71
N GLY A 51 -13.44 15.40 -62.70
CA GLY A 51 -13.47 13.95 -62.49
C GLY A 51 -13.33 13.46 -61.05
N GLY A 52 -13.13 14.37 -60.09
CA GLY A 52 -12.88 14.04 -58.69
C GLY A 52 -14.13 14.13 -57.80
N VAL A 53 -13.98 13.65 -56.57
CA VAL A 53 -14.95 13.87 -55.49
C VAL A 53 -14.27 14.50 -54.30
N ARG A 54 -14.98 15.39 -53.62
CA ARG A 54 -14.63 15.84 -52.27
C ARG A 54 -15.42 15.01 -51.27
N ILE A 55 -14.70 14.46 -50.30
CA ILE A 55 -15.26 13.71 -49.18
C ILE A 55 -15.25 14.58 -47.94
N ARG A 56 -16.33 14.53 -47.17
CA ARG A 56 -16.38 15.01 -45.78
C ARG A 56 -16.87 13.88 -44.88
N GLU A 57 -16.02 13.43 -43.97
CA GLU A 57 -16.35 12.51 -42.90
C GLU A 57 -16.59 13.28 -41.60
N VAL A 58 -17.74 13.07 -40.96
CA VAL A 58 -17.98 13.48 -39.57
C VAL A 58 -17.97 12.23 -38.70
N ILE A 59 -16.91 12.07 -37.92
CA ILE A 59 -16.56 10.84 -37.23
C ILE A 59 -16.71 11.07 -35.73
N ASP A 60 -17.66 10.39 -35.11
CA ASP A 60 -17.85 10.31 -33.66
C ASP A 60 -17.23 9.01 -33.15
N GLN A 61 -16.05 9.11 -32.53
CA GLN A 61 -15.31 7.95 -32.04
C GLN A 61 -15.28 7.92 -30.52
N ASP A 62 -15.64 6.76 -29.94
CA ASP A 62 -15.42 6.44 -28.54
C ASP A 62 -14.14 5.60 -28.42
N PHE A 63 -13.04 6.22 -28.00
CA PHE A 63 -11.79 5.52 -27.68
C PHE A 63 -11.92 4.63 -26.44
N GLY A 64 -13.08 4.62 -25.78
CA GLY A 64 -13.38 3.76 -24.65
C GLY A 64 -12.57 4.15 -23.43
N THR A 65 -11.83 3.19 -22.88
CA THR A 65 -10.84 3.43 -21.81
C THR A 65 -9.40 3.33 -22.29
N ASN A 66 -9.18 3.31 -23.60
CA ASN A 66 -7.85 3.26 -24.18
C ASN A 66 -7.30 4.68 -24.31
N ASP A 67 -6.07 4.87 -23.85
CA ASP A 67 -5.35 6.12 -24.07
C ASP A 67 -4.86 6.15 -25.53
N ARG A 68 -5.40 7.07 -26.34
CA ARG A 68 -5.09 7.26 -27.76
C ARG A 68 -4.54 8.65 -28.02
N ARG A 69 -3.84 8.86 -29.12
CA ARG A 69 -3.24 10.16 -29.50
C ARG A 69 -4.06 10.92 -30.53
N GLY A 70 -5.03 10.25 -31.13
CA GLY A 70 -5.97 10.84 -32.06
C GLY A 70 -6.56 9.82 -33.02
N LEU A 71 -7.32 10.30 -34.00
CA LEU A 71 -7.93 9.50 -35.05
C LEU A 71 -6.87 9.03 -36.07
N GLU A 72 -6.95 7.77 -36.50
CA GLU A 72 -6.20 7.23 -37.64
C GLU A 72 -7.19 6.69 -38.69
N ARG A 73 -7.01 7.11 -39.94
CA ARG A 73 -7.75 6.63 -41.11
C ARG A 73 -6.77 6.12 -42.15
N ILE A 74 -7.11 5.03 -42.81
CA ILE A 74 -6.40 4.55 -44.00
C ILE A 74 -7.40 4.60 -45.14
N ILE A 75 -7.10 5.43 -46.14
CA ILE A 75 -7.94 5.64 -47.33
C ILE A 75 -7.28 4.90 -48.48
N PRO A 76 -7.97 3.96 -49.16
CA PRO A 76 -7.45 3.31 -50.36
C PRO A 76 -7.12 4.34 -51.46
N ASN A 77 -6.12 4.04 -52.28
CA ASN A 77 -5.69 4.91 -53.39
C ASN A 77 -6.34 4.51 -54.74
N ASP A 78 -7.46 3.78 -54.72
CA ASP A 78 -8.19 3.30 -55.89
C ASP A 78 -8.85 4.44 -56.69
N ALA A 79 -9.32 5.48 -55.99
CA ALA A 79 -9.81 6.75 -56.55
C ALA A 79 -8.73 7.86 -56.53
N GLY A 80 -7.45 7.47 -56.52
CA GLY A 80 -6.30 8.37 -56.45
C GLY A 80 -5.82 8.64 -55.02
N VAL A 81 -4.64 9.26 -54.90
CA VAL A 81 -4.09 9.64 -53.59
C VAL A 81 -4.91 10.81 -53.02
N PRO A 82 -5.42 10.73 -51.77
CA PRO A 82 -6.11 11.82 -51.11
C PRO A 82 -5.32 13.13 -51.14
N ALA A 83 -5.92 14.18 -51.67
CA ALA A 83 -5.37 15.53 -51.75
C ALA A 83 -6.18 16.51 -50.89
N ASP A 84 -5.63 17.71 -50.66
CA ASP A 84 -6.31 18.80 -49.94
C ASP A 84 -6.88 18.36 -48.58
N VAL A 85 -6.14 17.52 -47.87
CA VAL A 85 -6.54 16.94 -46.59
C VAL A 85 -6.56 18.02 -45.52
N VAL A 86 -7.72 18.23 -44.92
CA VAL A 86 -7.92 19.11 -43.78
C VAL A 86 -8.77 18.40 -42.74
N ALA A 87 -8.44 18.58 -41.47
CA ALA A 87 -9.23 18.06 -40.38
C ALA A 87 -9.45 19.12 -39.32
N SER A 88 -10.51 18.97 -38.55
CA SER A 88 -10.74 19.77 -37.35
C SER A 88 -11.45 18.93 -36.29
N SER A 89 -11.25 19.27 -35.03
CA SER A 89 -12.00 18.71 -33.92
C SER A 89 -12.46 19.81 -32.97
N PRO A 90 -13.73 19.80 -32.52
CA PRO A 90 -14.20 20.72 -31.50
C PRO A 90 -13.65 20.39 -30.10
N ASP A 91 -13.09 19.20 -29.88
CA ASP A 91 -12.77 18.71 -28.55
C ASP A 91 -11.63 17.70 -28.41
N ALA A 92 -10.84 17.52 -29.46
CA ALA A 92 -9.61 16.75 -29.45
C ALA A 92 -8.50 17.54 -30.19
N PRO A 93 -7.22 17.18 -30.00
CA PRO A 93 -6.15 17.67 -30.87
C PRO A 93 -6.42 17.27 -32.33
N ASP A 94 -6.12 18.16 -33.28
CA ASP A 94 -6.47 17.99 -34.69
C ASP A 94 -5.33 18.25 -35.68
N ASP A 95 -4.07 18.19 -35.21
CA ASP A 95 -2.91 18.26 -36.09
C ASP A 95 -2.90 17.10 -37.10
N VAL A 96 -2.72 17.43 -38.38
CA VAL A 96 -2.85 16.47 -39.49
C VAL A 96 -1.48 15.99 -39.95
N SER A 97 -1.31 14.67 -40.02
CA SER A 97 -0.17 14.00 -40.65
C SER A 97 -0.68 13.05 -41.73
N VAL A 98 -0.12 13.15 -42.94
CA VAL A 98 -0.48 12.32 -44.09
C VAL A 98 0.75 11.57 -44.59
N GLU A 99 0.65 10.25 -44.70
CA GLU A 99 1.74 9.38 -45.13
C GLU A 99 1.20 8.29 -46.07
N GLN A 100 1.89 8.02 -47.18
CA GLN A 100 1.55 6.87 -48.03
C GLN A 100 2.11 5.58 -47.43
N VAL A 101 1.29 4.54 -47.38
CA VAL A 101 1.60 3.22 -46.84
C VAL A 101 1.27 2.13 -47.87
N SER A 102 1.58 0.86 -47.57
CA SER A 102 1.31 -0.25 -48.51
C SER A 102 -0.16 -0.40 -48.88
N ASP A 103 -1.05 -0.09 -47.93
CA ASP A 103 -2.47 -0.38 -48.01
C ASP A 103 -3.32 0.88 -48.32
N GLY A 104 -2.67 1.99 -48.73
CA GLY A 104 -3.33 3.25 -49.08
C GLY A 104 -2.61 4.48 -48.55
N THR A 105 -3.37 5.54 -48.25
CA THR A 105 -2.88 6.76 -47.62
C THR A 105 -3.35 6.83 -46.17
N ARG A 106 -2.40 6.85 -45.23
CA ARG A 106 -2.65 6.98 -43.80
C ARG A 106 -2.79 8.45 -43.44
N ILE A 107 -3.92 8.81 -42.85
CA ILE A 107 -4.23 10.13 -42.31
C ILE A 107 -4.34 9.98 -40.79
N ARG A 108 -3.51 10.72 -40.07
CA ARG A 108 -3.51 10.81 -38.61
C ARG A 108 -3.93 12.22 -38.21
N ILE A 109 -4.88 12.31 -37.31
CA ILE A 109 -5.42 13.57 -36.78
C ILE A 109 -5.28 13.52 -35.27
N GLY A 110 -4.39 14.31 -34.68
CA GLY A 110 -4.08 14.24 -33.25
C GLY A 110 -2.71 14.77 -32.88
N ASP A 111 -2.33 14.62 -31.61
CA ASP A 111 -1.05 15.10 -31.07
C ASP A 111 -0.27 13.92 -30.48
N ALA A 112 0.96 13.73 -30.95
CA ALA A 112 1.83 12.64 -30.52
C ALA A 112 2.25 12.71 -29.04
N ASP A 113 2.10 13.86 -28.38
CA ASP A 113 2.48 14.09 -26.98
C ASP A 113 1.27 14.13 -26.02
N VAL A 114 0.05 14.15 -26.54
CA VAL A 114 -1.19 14.19 -25.75
C VAL A 114 -1.95 12.87 -25.90
N THR A 115 -2.53 12.38 -24.80
CA THR A 115 -3.43 11.23 -24.82
C THR A 115 -4.85 11.66 -24.49
N ILE A 116 -5.81 11.16 -25.27
CA ILE A 116 -7.24 11.34 -25.13
C ILE A 116 -7.92 9.97 -24.98
N ASP A 117 -9.08 9.96 -24.33
CA ASP A 117 -9.90 8.78 -24.09
C ASP A 117 -11.39 9.14 -24.16
N GLY A 118 -12.27 8.16 -24.30
CA GLY A 118 -13.72 8.42 -24.42
C GLY A 118 -14.13 9.01 -25.77
N LYS A 119 -15.24 9.77 -25.76
CA LYS A 119 -15.95 10.23 -26.97
C LYS A 119 -15.42 11.54 -27.51
N HIS A 120 -15.04 11.58 -28.78
CA HIS A 120 -14.55 12.75 -29.49
C HIS A 120 -15.08 12.81 -30.93
N ARG A 121 -15.24 14.04 -31.46
CA ARG A 121 -15.63 14.25 -32.86
C ARG A 121 -14.45 14.71 -33.70
N TYR A 122 -14.34 14.18 -34.91
CA TYR A 122 -13.45 14.68 -35.95
C TYR A 122 -14.25 15.00 -37.20
N VAL A 123 -13.93 16.12 -37.85
CA VAL A 123 -14.41 16.47 -39.18
C VAL A 123 -13.20 16.40 -40.11
N LEU A 124 -13.17 15.39 -40.98
CA LEU A 124 -12.10 15.16 -41.94
C LEU A 124 -12.64 15.45 -43.34
N GLU A 125 -11.93 16.28 -44.10
CA GLU A 125 -12.21 16.50 -45.51
C GLU A 125 -10.98 16.25 -46.37
N TYR A 126 -11.19 15.64 -47.53
CA TYR A 126 -10.14 15.38 -48.51
C TYR A 126 -10.75 15.21 -49.91
N THR A 127 -9.91 15.38 -50.92
CA THR A 127 -10.28 15.25 -52.34
C THR A 127 -9.71 13.94 -52.89
N LEU A 128 -10.53 13.16 -53.59
CA LEU A 128 -10.13 11.98 -54.36
C LEU A 128 -10.15 12.37 -55.85
N PRO A 129 -8.99 12.69 -56.46
CA PRO A 129 -8.94 13.31 -57.78
C PRO A 129 -9.23 12.34 -58.93
N GLU A 130 -9.07 11.03 -58.73
CA GLU A 130 -9.22 9.99 -59.75
C GLU A 130 -10.49 9.15 -59.53
N ALA A 131 -11.57 9.76 -59.03
CA ALA A 131 -12.88 9.12 -58.88
C ALA A 131 -13.59 8.83 -60.23
N ARG A 132 -13.04 9.36 -61.33
CA ARG A 132 -13.45 9.11 -62.72
C ARG A 132 -14.91 9.46 -63.03
N LEU A 133 -15.44 10.51 -62.42
CA LEU A 133 -16.83 10.94 -62.66
C LEU A 133 -17.10 11.26 -64.14
N GLU A 134 -16.07 11.68 -64.89
CA GLU A 134 -16.13 11.94 -66.33
C GLU A 134 -16.50 10.72 -67.18
N THR A 135 -16.35 9.51 -66.62
CA THR A 135 -16.79 8.26 -67.26
C THR A 135 -18.31 8.05 -67.20
N GLY A 136 -19.03 8.94 -66.50
CA GLY A 136 -20.49 8.88 -66.35
C GLY A 136 -20.95 7.86 -65.31
N ARG A 137 -20.09 7.42 -64.38
CA ARG A 137 -20.43 6.48 -63.32
C ARG A 137 -19.74 6.88 -62.01
N LEU A 138 -20.49 6.80 -60.91
CA LEU A 138 -19.97 6.81 -59.54
C LEU A 138 -19.74 5.36 -59.10
N SER A 139 -18.56 5.07 -58.56
CA SER A 139 -18.24 3.79 -57.90
C SER A 139 -17.18 4.10 -56.85
N LEU A 140 -17.59 4.19 -55.58
CA LEU A 140 -16.73 4.65 -54.52
C LEU A 140 -16.89 3.78 -53.27
N ASP A 141 -15.75 3.36 -52.72
CA ASP A 141 -15.70 2.70 -51.42
C ASP A 141 -15.73 3.75 -50.30
N ALA A 142 -16.83 3.79 -49.54
CA ALA A 142 -16.96 4.64 -48.36
C ALA A 142 -16.20 4.06 -47.16
N VAL A 143 -16.11 2.73 -47.08
CA VAL A 143 -15.36 1.99 -46.04
C VAL A 143 -14.67 0.79 -46.67
N ALA A 144 -13.37 0.67 -46.46
CA ALA A 144 -12.61 -0.51 -46.85
C ALA A 144 -12.87 -1.69 -45.90
N VAL A 145 -12.90 -2.91 -46.45
CA VAL A 145 -13.14 -4.19 -45.72
C VAL A 145 -12.11 -4.43 -44.61
N GLU A 146 -10.94 -3.78 -44.70
CA GLU A 146 -9.82 -3.91 -43.76
C GLU A 146 -10.00 -3.05 -42.49
N GLN A 147 -11.07 -2.27 -42.38
CA GLN A 147 -11.34 -1.44 -41.20
C GLN A 147 -11.97 -2.26 -40.06
N ALA A 148 -11.26 -2.31 -38.92
CA ALA A 148 -11.50 -3.26 -37.83
C ALA A 148 -12.37 -2.78 -36.65
N LEU A 149 -12.95 -1.57 -36.70
CA LEU A 149 -13.80 -1.05 -35.62
C LEU A 149 -15.28 -1.15 -35.97
N GLN A 150 -16.09 -1.57 -35.00
CA GLN A 150 -17.54 -1.52 -35.12
C GLN A 150 -17.98 -0.06 -35.24
N THR A 151 -18.87 0.23 -36.20
CA THR A 151 -19.55 1.53 -36.30
C THR A 151 -21.04 1.34 -36.02
N ASP A 152 -21.54 1.95 -34.96
CA ASP A 152 -22.93 1.77 -34.53
C ASP A 152 -23.92 2.38 -35.53
N ARG A 153 -23.57 3.53 -36.12
CA ARG A 153 -24.33 4.16 -37.21
C ARG A 153 -23.43 4.72 -38.29
N PHE A 154 -23.46 4.11 -39.48
CA PHE A 154 -22.77 4.63 -40.66
C PHE A 154 -23.79 5.23 -41.63
N GLU A 155 -23.63 6.50 -42.01
CA GLU A 155 -24.51 7.20 -42.95
C GLU A 155 -23.69 7.69 -44.15
N VAL A 156 -24.04 7.23 -45.36
CA VAL A 156 -23.50 7.76 -46.61
C VAL A 156 -24.49 8.74 -47.21
N ILE A 157 -24.00 9.89 -47.66
CA ILE A 157 -24.80 10.91 -48.34
C ILE A 157 -24.10 11.33 -49.62
N VAL A 158 -24.76 11.14 -50.76
CA VAL A 158 -24.29 11.63 -52.06
C VAL A 158 -25.09 12.88 -52.44
N THR A 159 -24.41 13.97 -52.76
CA THR A 159 -25.02 15.26 -53.13
C THR A 159 -24.36 15.83 -54.40
N GLY A 160 -25.08 16.70 -55.12
CA GLY A 160 -24.60 17.32 -56.37
C GLY A 160 -24.58 16.38 -57.59
N LEU A 161 -25.12 15.16 -57.46
CA LEU A 161 -25.22 14.16 -58.53
C LEU A 161 -26.65 13.63 -58.63
N GLU A 162 -27.17 13.50 -59.85
CA GLU A 162 -28.39 12.75 -60.15
C GLU A 162 -27.98 11.39 -60.71
N LEU A 163 -28.35 10.32 -60.01
CA LEU A 163 -27.92 8.95 -60.29
C LEU A 163 -29.05 8.11 -60.91
N SER A 164 -28.73 7.43 -62.01
CA SER A 164 -29.46 6.30 -62.57
C SER A 164 -29.01 5.00 -61.91
N SER A 165 -29.97 4.14 -61.55
CA SER A 165 -29.70 2.87 -60.86
C SER A 165 -28.75 3.02 -59.66
N PRO A 166 -29.07 3.88 -58.67
CA PRO A 166 -28.29 4.02 -57.46
C PRO A 166 -28.24 2.69 -56.72
N ASP A 167 -27.05 2.28 -56.31
CA ASP A 167 -26.80 1.00 -55.65
C ASP A 167 -25.91 1.18 -54.42
N CYS A 168 -26.11 0.29 -53.46
CA CYS A 168 -25.37 0.25 -52.20
C CYS A 168 -25.05 -1.21 -51.87
N SER A 169 -23.77 -1.50 -51.72
CA SER A 169 -23.27 -2.82 -51.38
C SER A 169 -22.53 -2.78 -50.04
N VAL A 170 -22.92 -3.64 -49.10
CA VAL A 170 -22.30 -3.75 -47.77
C VAL A 170 -21.97 -5.21 -47.45
N GLY A 171 -20.72 -5.48 -47.07
CA GLY A 171 -20.28 -6.84 -46.76
C GLY A 171 -18.78 -7.06 -46.96
N ALA A 172 -18.38 -8.33 -47.13
CA ALA A 172 -17.01 -8.67 -47.48
C ALA A 172 -16.68 -8.22 -48.91
N ALA A 173 -15.39 -8.24 -49.28
CA ALA A 173 -14.96 -7.90 -50.63
C ALA A 173 -15.73 -8.70 -51.69
N GLY A 174 -16.34 -8.00 -52.65
CA GLY A 174 -17.17 -8.60 -53.70
C GLY A 174 -18.60 -8.95 -53.30
N ALA A 175 -19.06 -8.55 -52.11
CA ALA A 175 -20.48 -8.59 -51.76
C ALA A 175 -21.28 -7.64 -52.65
N ASP A 176 -22.51 -8.05 -52.96
CA ASP A 176 -23.46 -7.29 -53.78
C ASP A 176 -24.77 -7.09 -52.98
N GLY A 177 -25.25 -5.86 -52.91
CA GLY A 177 -26.39 -5.44 -52.12
C GLY A 177 -26.17 -5.42 -50.61
N GLY A 178 -27.25 -5.52 -49.84
CA GLY A 178 -27.23 -5.48 -48.37
C GLY A 178 -27.54 -4.10 -47.76
N CYS A 179 -27.58 -3.05 -48.58
CA CYS A 179 -28.11 -1.74 -48.24
C CYS A 179 -28.85 -1.14 -49.45
N ALA A 180 -29.56 -0.02 -49.25
CA ALA A 180 -30.23 0.70 -50.31
C ALA A 180 -29.79 2.16 -50.30
N LEU A 181 -29.43 2.68 -51.47
CA LEU A 181 -29.10 4.10 -51.68
C LEU A 181 -30.37 4.83 -52.12
N GLU A 182 -31.09 5.39 -51.16
CA GLU A 182 -32.42 5.98 -51.38
C GLU A 182 -32.34 7.48 -51.68
N ARG A 183 -33.12 7.94 -52.67
CA ARG A 183 -33.22 9.37 -52.99
C ARG A 183 -34.07 10.09 -51.95
N GLN A 184 -33.51 11.12 -51.33
CA GLN A 184 -34.19 12.04 -50.41
C GLN A 184 -33.97 13.48 -50.87
N GLY A 185 -34.96 14.03 -51.58
CA GLY A 185 -34.84 15.34 -52.21
C GLY A 185 -33.77 15.37 -53.29
N GLU A 186 -32.77 16.24 -53.11
CA GLU A 186 -31.59 16.37 -53.99
C GLU A 186 -30.38 15.54 -53.52
N THR A 187 -30.54 14.72 -52.47
CA THR A 187 -29.48 13.85 -51.96
C THR A 187 -29.86 12.38 -52.10
N TYR A 188 -28.86 11.49 -52.10
CA TYR A 188 -29.05 10.06 -51.93
C TYR A 188 -28.45 9.62 -50.60
N ARG A 189 -29.16 8.77 -49.84
CA ARG A 189 -28.76 8.36 -48.49
C ARG A 189 -28.83 6.86 -48.30
N ALA A 190 -27.85 6.33 -47.59
CA ALA A 190 -27.86 4.97 -47.07
C ALA A 190 -27.43 4.99 -45.60
N VAL A 191 -28.16 4.29 -44.73
CA VAL A 191 -27.86 4.19 -43.30
C VAL A 191 -27.65 2.71 -42.94
N ILE A 192 -26.53 2.41 -42.29
CA ILE A 192 -26.14 1.07 -41.85
C ILE A 192 -25.99 1.09 -40.32
N GLU A 193 -26.81 0.30 -39.64
CA GLU A 193 -26.88 0.23 -38.17
C GLU A 193 -26.95 -1.23 -37.69
N PRO A 194 -25.85 -1.81 -37.16
CA PRO A 194 -24.47 -1.35 -37.19
C PRO A 194 -23.72 -1.83 -38.45
N LEU A 195 -22.65 -1.12 -38.82
CA LEU A 195 -21.63 -1.63 -39.74
C LEU A 195 -20.61 -2.43 -38.93
N ARG A 196 -20.56 -3.75 -39.15
CA ARG A 196 -19.75 -4.66 -38.33
C ARG A 196 -18.28 -4.63 -38.77
N PRO A 197 -17.34 -4.96 -37.85
CA PRO A 197 -15.94 -5.13 -38.20
C PRO A 197 -15.76 -6.08 -39.39
N GLY A 198 -14.93 -5.70 -40.36
CA GLY A 198 -14.67 -6.51 -41.55
C GLY A 198 -15.72 -6.40 -42.67
N GLN A 199 -16.68 -5.48 -42.56
CA GLN A 199 -17.59 -5.13 -43.66
C GLN A 199 -17.13 -3.84 -44.33
N GLY A 200 -16.98 -3.87 -45.66
CA GLY A 200 -16.83 -2.68 -46.48
C GLY A 200 -18.21 -2.14 -46.92
N LEU A 201 -18.21 -0.91 -47.41
CA LEU A 201 -19.38 -0.23 -47.94
C LEU A 201 -19.03 0.50 -49.23
N THR A 202 -19.74 0.17 -50.31
CA THR A 202 -19.55 0.77 -51.64
C THR A 202 -20.85 1.38 -52.12
N VAL A 203 -20.79 2.61 -52.62
CA VAL A 203 -21.92 3.26 -53.31
C VAL A 203 -21.61 3.42 -54.78
N SER A 204 -22.61 3.14 -55.63
CA SER A 204 -22.45 3.26 -57.07
C SER A 204 -23.72 3.72 -57.79
N GLY A 205 -23.58 4.16 -59.04
CA GLY A 205 -24.69 4.59 -59.89
C GLY A 205 -24.21 5.25 -61.18
N GLY A 206 -25.02 5.21 -62.24
CA GLY A 206 -24.75 5.96 -63.46
C GLY A 206 -25.07 7.44 -63.27
N ILE A 207 -24.23 8.36 -63.73
CA ILE A 207 -24.43 9.80 -63.53
C ILE A 207 -25.26 10.35 -64.68
N GLU A 208 -26.48 10.82 -64.40
CA GLU A 208 -27.34 11.48 -65.39
C GLU A 208 -27.04 12.97 -65.51
N ARG A 209 -26.79 13.63 -64.37
CA ARG A 209 -26.55 15.07 -64.30
C ARG A 209 -25.76 15.44 -63.04
N THR A 210 -24.93 16.47 -63.15
CA THR A 210 -24.25 17.11 -62.01
C THR A 210 -24.86 18.48 -61.74
N PHE A 211 -24.99 18.87 -60.46
CA PHE A 211 -25.53 20.17 -60.05
C PHE A 211 -24.80 20.67 -58.79
N ALA A 212 -25.10 21.91 -58.37
CA ALA A 212 -24.47 22.50 -57.20
C ALA A 212 -24.80 21.67 -55.94
N PRO A 213 -23.80 21.16 -55.20
CA PRO A 213 -24.04 20.32 -54.03
C PRO A 213 -24.70 21.12 -52.90
N GLU A 214 -25.67 20.49 -52.23
CA GLU A 214 -26.27 21.02 -51.01
C GLU A 214 -25.26 20.95 -49.85
N GLU A 215 -25.10 22.05 -49.12
CA GLU A 215 -24.24 22.10 -47.94
C GLU A 215 -24.98 21.56 -46.71
N LEU A 216 -24.59 20.37 -46.26
CA LEU A 216 -25.26 19.67 -45.17
C LEU A 216 -24.74 20.15 -43.82
N PRO A 217 -25.63 20.49 -42.85
CA PRO A 217 -25.21 20.87 -41.51
C PRO A 217 -24.50 19.71 -40.81
N LEU A 218 -23.57 20.03 -39.91
CA LEU A 218 -22.96 19.03 -39.04
C LEU A 218 -24.04 18.43 -38.12
N PRO A 219 -24.02 17.10 -37.87
CA PRO A 219 -24.91 16.48 -36.90
C PRO A 219 -24.70 17.07 -35.50
N GLU A 220 -25.66 16.89 -34.59
CA GLU A 220 -25.49 17.31 -33.19
C GLU A 220 -24.34 16.54 -32.52
N LEU A 221 -23.58 17.20 -31.65
CA LEU A 221 -22.48 16.56 -30.92
C LEU A 221 -23.05 15.51 -29.95
N PRO A 222 -22.51 14.27 -29.92
CA PRO A 222 -22.96 13.27 -28.97
C PRO A 222 -22.67 13.70 -27.52
N GLU A 223 -23.52 13.28 -26.58
CA GLU A 223 -23.26 13.51 -25.15
C GLU A 223 -21.98 12.78 -24.72
N ARG A 224 -21.05 13.53 -24.12
CA ARG A 224 -19.82 12.94 -23.58
C ARG A 224 -20.11 12.00 -22.41
N ARG A 225 -19.36 10.91 -22.33
CA ARG A 225 -19.37 10.04 -21.14
C ARG A 225 -18.88 10.84 -19.93
N SER A 226 -19.66 10.83 -18.85
CA SER A 226 -19.26 11.48 -17.60
C SER A 226 -18.01 10.82 -17.03
N ASP A 227 -16.92 11.57 -16.88
CA ASP A 227 -15.75 11.10 -16.14
C ASP A 227 -16.04 11.12 -14.63
N ARG A 228 -16.09 9.94 -14.02
CA ARG A 228 -16.38 9.77 -12.59
C ARG A 228 -15.13 9.54 -11.75
N ARG A 229 -13.92 9.58 -12.33
CA ARG A 229 -12.65 9.34 -11.61
C ARG A 229 -12.50 10.23 -10.38
N ALA A 230 -12.70 11.54 -10.56
CA ALA A 230 -12.62 12.52 -9.48
C ALA A 230 -13.68 12.30 -8.39
N LEU A 231 -14.91 11.92 -8.77
CA LEU A 231 -15.99 11.61 -7.82
C LEU A 231 -15.67 10.35 -7.01
N VAL A 232 -15.23 9.28 -7.66
CA VAL A 232 -14.83 8.03 -6.99
C VAL A 232 -13.65 8.27 -6.05
N ALA A 233 -12.61 8.96 -6.51
CA ALA A 233 -11.46 9.35 -5.69
C ALA A 233 -11.88 10.22 -4.50
N GLY A 234 -12.79 11.17 -4.72
CA GLY A 234 -13.35 12.03 -3.66
C GLY A 234 -14.13 11.26 -2.61
N LEU A 235 -14.87 10.21 -2.98
CA LEU A 235 -15.60 9.34 -2.06
C LEU A 235 -14.69 8.35 -1.30
N MET A 236 -13.56 7.97 -1.89
CA MET A 236 -12.58 7.07 -1.27
C MET A 236 -11.94 7.66 -0.02
N ILE A 237 -11.63 8.97 -0.03
CA ILE A 237 -10.99 9.65 1.10
C ILE A 237 -11.82 9.56 2.39
N PRO A 238 -13.08 10.04 2.44
CA PRO A 238 -13.90 9.96 3.66
C PRO A 238 -14.20 8.51 4.03
N THR A 239 -14.37 7.60 3.07
CA THR A 239 -14.59 6.17 3.33
C THR A 239 -13.38 5.53 4.02
N GLY A 240 -12.18 5.78 3.50
CA GLY A 240 -10.92 5.26 4.07
C GLY A 240 -10.59 5.90 5.42
N LEU A 241 -10.85 7.20 5.60
CA LEU A 241 -10.72 7.86 6.89
C LEU A 241 -11.71 7.30 7.91
N ALA A 242 -12.97 7.08 7.53
CA ALA A 242 -13.99 6.51 8.41
C ALA A 242 -13.64 5.07 8.83
N SER A 243 -13.18 4.23 7.91
CA SER A 243 -12.79 2.85 8.22
C SER A 243 -11.55 2.82 9.13
N ALA A 244 -10.53 3.63 8.85
CA ALA A 244 -9.36 3.77 9.69
C ALA A 244 -9.69 4.31 11.09
N ALA A 245 -10.56 5.33 11.18
CA ALA A 245 -11.03 5.88 12.44
C ALA A 245 -11.83 4.86 13.25
N ALA A 246 -12.71 4.07 12.61
CA ALA A 246 -13.44 3.00 13.26
C ALA A 246 -12.48 1.96 13.85
N VAL A 247 -11.48 1.50 13.10
CA VAL A 247 -10.47 0.55 13.60
C VAL A 247 -9.66 1.13 14.76
N TYR A 248 -9.28 2.41 14.68
CA TYR A 248 -8.59 3.10 15.78
C TYR A 248 -9.46 3.16 17.06
N LEU A 249 -10.71 3.59 16.94
CA LEU A 249 -11.65 3.70 18.06
C LEU A 249 -11.97 2.34 18.68
N ILE A 250 -12.17 1.32 17.85
CA ILE A 250 -12.37 -0.07 18.31
C ILE A 250 -11.13 -0.56 19.04
N SER A 251 -9.94 -0.38 18.47
CA SER A 251 -8.67 -0.79 19.09
C SER A 251 -8.47 -0.10 20.44
N ARG A 252 -8.71 1.21 20.53
CA ARG A 252 -8.62 1.98 21.78
C ARG A 252 -9.68 1.55 22.80
N ARG A 253 -10.90 1.24 22.38
CA ARG A 253 -11.98 0.78 23.28
C ARG A 253 -11.69 -0.60 23.85
N LEU A 254 -11.19 -1.49 23.00
CA LEU A 254 -10.86 -2.88 23.33
C LEU A 254 -9.55 -3.01 24.11
N GLY A 255 -8.68 -2.00 24.07
CA GLY A 255 -7.40 -1.92 24.77
C GLY A 255 -7.43 -1.31 26.16
N ARG A 256 -8.61 -1.07 26.72
CA ARG A 256 -8.70 -0.45 28.06
C ARG A 256 -8.37 -1.46 29.14
N ASN A 257 -7.56 -1.03 30.09
CA ASN A 257 -7.14 -1.81 31.24
C ASN A 257 -8.19 -1.73 32.35
N GLU A 258 -8.32 -2.80 33.12
CA GLU A 258 -9.10 -2.79 34.35
C GLU A 258 -8.29 -2.12 35.45
N VAL A 259 -8.92 -1.21 36.21
CA VAL A 259 -8.30 -0.48 37.31
C VAL A 259 -9.27 -0.41 38.48
N TYR A 260 -8.77 -0.59 39.69
CA TYR A 260 -9.57 -0.39 40.90
C TYR A 260 -10.02 1.07 41.02
N PRO A 261 -11.29 1.32 41.38
CA PRO A 261 -11.81 2.68 41.50
C PRO A 261 -11.13 3.43 42.64
N GLY A 262 -10.94 4.74 42.46
CA GLY A 262 -10.33 5.61 43.46
C GLY A 262 -9.27 6.53 42.86
N GLY A 263 -8.38 7.03 43.72
CA GLY A 263 -7.23 7.85 43.33
C GLY A 263 -6.03 7.02 42.86
N PRO A 264 -4.92 7.70 42.51
CA PRO A 264 -3.65 7.06 42.15
C PRO A 264 -3.16 5.99 43.13
N ALA A 265 -3.32 6.22 44.44
CA ALA A 265 -2.93 5.28 45.48
C ALA A 265 -3.82 4.03 45.49
N ASP A 266 -5.14 4.20 45.35
CA ASP A 266 -6.09 3.08 45.30
C ASP A 266 -5.82 2.20 44.09
N ALA A 267 -5.59 2.82 42.92
CA ALA A 267 -5.24 2.12 41.69
C ALA A 267 -3.92 1.32 41.80
N ALA A 268 -2.94 1.80 42.58
CA ALA A 268 -1.62 1.19 42.70
C ALA A 268 -1.51 0.14 43.84
N PHE A 269 -2.26 0.27 44.94
CA PHE A 269 -2.03 -0.53 46.16
C PHE A 269 -3.18 -1.44 46.59
N SER A 270 -4.39 -1.28 46.05
CA SER A 270 -5.57 -2.07 46.44
C SER A 270 -5.45 -3.58 46.24
N SER A 271 -4.55 -4.07 45.39
CA SER A 271 -4.28 -5.50 45.20
C SER A 271 -3.24 -6.07 46.16
N THR A 272 -2.70 -5.28 47.10
CA THR A 272 -1.62 -5.72 48.01
C THR A 272 -2.22 -6.29 49.30
N PRO A 273 -1.88 -7.53 49.71
CA PRO A 273 -2.26 -8.04 51.02
C PRO A 273 -1.76 -7.10 52.13
N GLY A 274 -2.68 -6.55 52.94
CA GLY A 274 -2.36 -5.65 54.07
C GLY A 274 -2.58 -4.14 53.84
N SER A 275 -3.21 -3.73 52.72
CA SER A 275 -3.69 -2.34 52.55
C SER A 275 -4.97 -2.10 53.38
N TRP A 276 -5.10 -0.92 54.01
CA TRP A 276 -6.27 -0.52 54.80
C TRP A 276 -7.47 -0.20 53.87
N GLY A 277 -8.18 -1.25 53.40
CA GLY A 277 -9.45 -1.16 52.65
C GLY A 277 -9.70 -2.41 51.78
N PRO A 278 -10.96 -2.86 51.55
CA PRO A 278 -11.23 -4.07 50.77
C PRO A 278 -11.23 -3.80 49.25
N PRO A 279 -11.07 -4.82 48.37
CA PRO A 279 -11.07 -6.26 48.67
C PRO A 279 -9.85 -7.05 48.13
N GLY A 280 -9.76 -8.30 48.57
CA GLY A 280 -9.11 -9.38 47.81
C GLY A 280 -9.75 -9.58 46.43
N PRO A 281 -9.38 -10.64 45.69
CA PRO A 281 -9.84 -10.84 44.31
C PRO A 281 -11.38 -10.77 44.21
N GLY A 282 -11.93 -9.73 43.54
CA GLY A 282 -13.38 -9.61 43.31
C GLY A 282 -14.07 -8.24 43.48
N GLY A 283 -13.36 -7.12 43.68
CA GLY A 283 -13.96 -5.78 43.76
C GLY A 283 -14.42 -5.22 42.41
N PRO A 284 -15.34 -4.23 42.37
CA PRO A 284 -15.73 -3.57 41.12
C PRO A 284 -14.53 -2.86 40.49
N THR A 285 -14.37 -2.96 39.16
CA THR A 285 -13.28 -2.34 38.40
C THR A 285 -13.81 -1.35 37.38
N THR A 286 -12.96 -0.43 36.92
CA THR A 286 -13.24 0.53 35.86
C THR A 286 -12.28 0.36 34.69
N LEU A 287 -12.73 0.66 33.47
CA LEU A 287 -11.93 0.52 32.26
C LEU A 287 -11.24 1.85 31.89
N VAL A 288 -9.91 1.85 31.93
CA VAL A 288 -9.06 3.04 31.71
C VAL A 288 -8.12 2.79 30.54
N ALA A 289 -8.04 3.74 29.60
CA ALA A 289 -7.09 3.67 28.49
C ALA A 289 -5.65 3.93 28.99
N ASP A 290 -4.64 3.43 28.27
CA ASP A 290 -3.23 3.51 28.71
C ASP A 290 -2.72 4.93 28.99
N ASP A 291 -3.17 5.93 28.24
CA ASP A 291 -2.83 7.33 28.45
C ASP A 291 -3.27 7.79 29.84
N ARG A 292 -4.55 7.54 30.17
CA ARG A 292 -5.11 7.85 31.49
C ARG A 292 -4.55 6.96 32.60
N LEU A 293 -4.19 5.71 32.32
CA LEU A 293 -3.48 4.86 33.29
C LEU A 293 -2.12 5.46 33.61
N GLY A 294 -1.40 5.95 32.60
CA GLY A 294 -0.14 6.67 32.80
C GLY A 294 -0.29 7.90 33.68
N ASP A 295 -1.39 8.65 33.59
CA ASP A 295 -1.65 9.83 34.43
C ASP A 295 -1.84 9.48 35.91
N LEU A 296 -2.23 8.23 36.23
CA LEU A 296 -2.34 7.74 37.60
C LEU A 296 -1.00 7.31 38.21
N ALA A 297 0.06 7.15 37.41
CA ALA A 297 1.38 6.84 37.96
C ALA A 297 1.95 8.07 38.69
N THR A 298 2.58 7.85 39.83
CA THR A 298 3.15 8.92 40.67
C THR A 298 4.68 8.78 40.70
N THR A 299 5.30 8.81 41.87
CA THR A 299 6.73 8.54 42.08
C THR A 299 6.84 7.56 43.23
N GLU A 300 7.43 6.39 42.99
CA GLU A 300 7.66 5.37 44.01
C GLU A 300 9.18 5.21 44.18
N PHE A 301 9.66 5.14 45.41
CA PHE A 301 11.10 5.02 45.71
C PHE A 301 11.55 3.56 45.79
N VAL A 302 10.61 2.62 45.95
CA VAL A 302 10.90 1.21 46.17
C VAL A 302 10.44 0.42 44.95
N PRO A 303 11.23 -0.55 44.45
CA PRO A 303 10.78 -1.41 43.37
C PRO A 303 9.51 -2.17 43.80
N PRO A 304 8.56 -2.42 42.87
CA PRO A 304 7.34 -3.17 43.17
C PRO A 304 7.68 -4.56 43.70
N ARG A 305 7.04 -4.93 44.82
CA ARG A 305 7.24 -6.24 45.45
C ARG A 305 6.52 -7.33 44.65
N GLY A 306 7.11 -8.52 44.64
CA GLY A 306 6.49 -9.72 44.05
C GLY A 306 6.65 -9.85 42.54
N ILE A 307 7.41 -8.96 41.89
CA ILE A 307 7.78 -9.07 40.48
C ILE A 307 9.27 -8.79 40.27
N GLU A 308 9.83 -9.41 39.24
CA GLU A 308 11.21 -9.20 38.79
C GLU A 308 11.31 -8.00 37.81
N PRO A 309 12.52 -7.44 37.60
CA PRO A 309 12.70 -6.29 36.70
C PRO A 309 12.15 -6.51 35.28
N TRP A 310 12.31 -7.72 34.73
CA TRP A 310 11.81 -8.04 33.38
C TRP A 310 10.28 -8.12 33.34
N GLU A 311 9.63 -8.63 34.39
CA GLU A 311 8.17 -8.67 34.49
C GLU A 311 7.58 -7.27 34.52
N ALA A 312 8.21 -6.37 35.28
CA ALA A 312 7.87 -4.96 35.29
C ALA A 312 8.08 -4.30 33.91
N ALA A 313 9.15 -4.66 33.21
CA ALA A 313 9.39 -4.19 31.84
C ALA A 313 8.26 -4.62 30.89
N VAL A 314 7.79 -5.88 30.98
CA VAL A 314 6.65 -6.38 30.19
C VAL A 314 5.37 -5.62 30.55
N LEU A 315 5.10 -5.42 31.85
CA LEU A 315 3.92 -4.70 32.32
C LEU A 315 3.90 -3.24 31.87
N VAL A 316 5.05 -2.58 31.71
CA VAL A 316 5.11 -1.19 31.23
C VAL A 316 5.15 -1.09 29.70
N ARG A 317 5.80 -2.03 29.01
CA ARG A 317 6.03 -1.98 27.55
C ARG A 317 5.01 -2.77 26.73
N GLU A 318 4.27 -3.68 27.35
CA GLU A 318 3.32 -4.60 26.70
C GLU A 318 3.99 -5.46 25.62
N ARG A 319 5.22 -5.89 25.86
CA ARG A 319 6.01 -6.69 24.92
C ARG A 319 6.93 -7.64 25.65
N VAL A 320 7.12 -8.80 25.03
CA VAL A 320 8.14 -9.78 25.35
C VAL A 320 9.02 -9.85 24.10
N ASP A 321 10.25 -9.35 24.22
CA ASP A 321 11.24 -9.23 23.15
C ASP A 321 12.66 -9.34 23.73
N ASP A 322 13.69 -9.20 22.91
CA ASP A 322 15.11 -9.33 23.33
C ASP A 322 15.50 -8.37 24.45
N ALA A 323 14.84 -7.21 24.56
CA ALA A 323 15.09 -6.30 25.67
C ALA A 323 14.50 -6.83 26.99
N THR A 324 13.43 -7.62 26.94
CA THR A 324 12.88 -8.33 28.11
C THR A 324 13.82 -9.45 28.57
N VAL A 325 14.46 -10.17 27.64
CA VAL A 325 15.50 -11.15 27.98
C VAL A 325 16.72 -10.46 28.58
N SER A 326 17.16 -9.34 27.99
CA SER A 326 18.22 -8.50 28.55
C SER A 326 17.89 -7.99 29.96
N ALA A 327 16.64 -7.62 30.22
CA ALA A 327 16.16 -7.21 31.54
C ALA A 327 16.19 -8.36 32.58
N TRP A 328 16.05 -9.61 32.13
CA TRP A 328 16.18 -10.79 32.98
C TRP A 328 17.63 -11.01 33.41
N PHE A 329 18.58 -10.92 32.46
CA PHE A 329 20.01 -10.89 32.78
C PHE A 329 20.37 -9.71 33.69
N SER A 330 19.75 -8.54 33.49
CA SER A 330 19.92 -7.39 34.38
C SER A 330 19.51 -7.69 35.82
N GLY A 331 18.36 -8.36 36.02
CA GLY A 331 17.94 -8.83 37.32
C GLY A 331 18.93 -9.81 37.95
N LEU A 332 19.51 -10.72 37.15
CA LEU A 332 20.53 -11.68 37.59
C LEU A 332 21.84 -11.02 38.04
N VAL A 333 22.34 -10.04 37.29
CA VAL A 333 23.49 -9.21 37.70
C VAL A 333 23.13 -8.43 38.97
N GLY A 334 21.90 -7.92 39.04
CA GLY A 334 21.35 -7.21 40.18
C GLY A 334 21.41 -7.98 41.49
N ARG A 335 21.19 -9.31 41.44
CA ARG A 335 21.25 -10.24 42.58
C ARG A 335 22.56 -11.01 42.70
N GLU A 336 23.59 -10.63 41.94
CA GLU A 336 24.92 -11.25 41.97
C GLU A 336 24.94 -12.74 41.64
N ALA A 337 23.94 -13.22 40.89
CA ALA A 337 23.93 -14.57 40.35
C ALA A 337 24.92 -14.71 39.19
N ILE A 338 25.09 -13.64 38.41
CA ILE A 338 26.07 -13.52 37.33
C ILE A 338 26.83 -12.19 37.46
N VAL A 339 28.04 -12.13 36.93
CA VAL A 339 28.88 -10.92 36.91
C VAL A 339 29.28 -10.64 35.47
N LEU A 340 29.27 -9.37 35.09
CA LEU A 340 29.75 -8.91 33.79
C LEU A 340 31.01 -8.11 33.99
N GLU A 341 32.04 -8.44 33.22
CA GLU A 341 33.32 -7.75 33.22
C GLU A 341 33.68 -7.35 31.79
N ARG A 342 34.20 -6.14 31.61
CA ARG A 342 34.74 -5.71 30.33
C ARG A 342 36.21 -6.11 30.26
N VAL A 343 36.54 -6.97 29.31
CA VAL A 343 37.91 -7.44 29.03
C VAL A 343 38.23 -7.05 27.59
N ASP A 344 39.17 -6.12 27.43
CA ASP A 344 39.49 -5.46 26.16
C ASP A 344 38.23 -4.85 25.51
N ASP A 345 37.95 -5.20 24.24
CA ASP A 345 36.76 -4.77 23.49
C ASP A 345 35.54 -5.70 23.67
N SER A 346 35.69 -6.76 24.49
CA SER A 346 34.64 -7.77 24.73
C SER A 346 34.06 -7.68 26.14
N VAL A 347 32.86 -8.23 26.33
CA VAL A 347 32.29 -8.38 27.67
C VAL A 347 32.17 -9.86 27.99
N VAL A 348 32.73 -10.25 29.12
CA VAL A 348 32.72 -11.63 29.60
C VAL A 348 31.71 -11.73 30.74
N MET A 349 30.86 -12.76 30.67
CA MET A 349 29.88 -13.11 31.69
C MET A 349 30.40 -14.28 32.52
N HIS A 350 30.47 -14.11 33.83
CA HIS A 350 30.96 -15.09 34.80
C HIS A 350 29.87 -15.52 35.77
N ARG A 351 30.06 -16.70 36.38
CA ARG A 351 29.27 -17.10 37.56
C ARG A 351 29.51 -16.13 38.70
N GLY A 352 28.44 -15.64 39.31
CA GLY A 352 28.51 -14.73 40.44
C GLY A 352 28.56 -15.46 41.78
N PRO A 353 28.85 -14.73 42.88
CA PRO A 353 28.88 -15.31 44.23
C PRO A 353 27.57 -15.96 44.69
N ARG A 354 26.44 -15.60 44.06
CA ARG A 354 25.11 -16.12 44.39
C ARG A 354 24.54 -17.05 43.32
N TRP A 355 25.41 -17.64 42.49
CA TRP A 355 25.02 -18.56 41.42
C TRP A 355 24.05 -19.66 41.90
N ASP A 356 24.36 -20.33 43.01
CA ASP A 356 23.54 -21.43 43.56
C ASP A 356 22.28 -20.98 44.31
N HIS A 357 21.99 -19.67 44.38
CA HIS A 357 20.85 -19.12 45.12
C HIS A 357 19.66 -18.75 44.23
N VAL A 358 19.71 -19.07 42.94
CA VAL A 358 18.60 -18.88 42.01
C VAL A 358 17.59 -20.03 42.10
N ASP A 359 16.36 -19.82 41.63
CA ASP A 359 15.38 -20.91 41.54
C ASP A 359 15.82 -21.99 40.53
N ALA A 360 15.28 -23.20 40.67
CA ALA A 360 15.70 -24.36 39.87
C ALA A 360 15.56 -24.14 38.35
N ALA A 361 14.52 -23.43 37.89
CA ALA A 361 14.32 -23.17 36.47
C ALA A 361 15.37 -22.18 35.94
N THR A 362 15.62 -21.10 36.69
CA THR A 362 16.71 -20.16 36.37
C THR A 362 18.08 -20.84 36.39
N GLY A 363 18.34 -21.70 37.36
CA GLY A 363 19.61 -22.43 37.49
C GLY A 363 19.85 -23.38 36.33
N GLN A 364 18.81 -24.08 35.85
CA GLN A 364 18.90 -24.94 34.68
C GLN A 364 19.24 -24.14 33.42
N ILE A 365 18.51 -23.05 33.15
CA ILE A 365 18.74 -22.22 31.96
C ILE A 365 20.16 -21.62 31.98
N LEU A 366 20.63 -21.19 33.15
CA LEU A 366 22.00 -20.69 33.31
C LEU A 366 23.06 -21.79 33.14
N GLY A 367 22.81 -22.99 33.67
CA GLY A 367 23.68 -24.15 33.46
C GLY A 367 23.81 -24.49 31.98
N ASP A 368 22.69 -24.50 31.26
CA ASP A 368 22.63 -24.74 29.83
C ASP A 368 23.36 -23.63 29.06
N ALA A 369 23.13 -22.35 29.40
CA ALA A 369 23.79 -21.21 28.76
C ALA A 369 25.33 -21.28 28.85
N PHE A 370 25.85 -21.73 29.99
CA PHE A 370 27.29 -21.84 30.21
C PHE A 370 27.89 -23.12 29.63
N GLY A 371 27.08 -24.14 29.30
CA GLY A 371 27.57 -25.40 28.71
C GLY A 371 28.66 -26.08 29.57
N GLY A 372 28.58 -25.94 30.90
CA GLY A 372 29.60 -26.41 31.85
C GLY A 372 30.83 -25.52 32.03
N ARG A 373 30.96 -24.42 31.27
CA ARG A 373 32.04 -23.42 31.42
C ARG A 373 31.80 -22.51 32.63
N ASP A 374 32.85 -21.81 33.06
CA ASP A 374 32.77 -20.80 34.13
C ASP A 374 32.59 -19.36 33.60
N ALA A 375 32.78 -19.16 32.29
CA ALA A 375 32.67 -17.86 31.64
C ALA A 375 32.18 -17.96 30.18
N ILE A 376 31.48 -16.94 29.69
CA ILE A 376 30.99 -16.79 28.31
C ILE A 376 31.42 -15.41 27.78
N THR A 377 32.06 -15.35 26.62
CA THR A 377 32.40 -14.09 25.95
C THR A 377 31.21 -13.63 25.10
N LEU A 378 30.66 -12.46 25.38
CA LEU A 378 29.57 -11.85 24.62
C LEU A 378 30.13 -11.08 23.41
N GLY A 379 29.47 -11.23 22.26
CA GLY A 379 29.85 -10.57 21.00
C GLY A 379 30.13 -11.54 19.85
N GLU A 380 30.46 -12.78 20.17
CA GLU A 380 30.65 -13.88 19.21
C GLU A 380 29.56 -14.92 19.38
N TYR A 381 29.11 -15.52 18.27
CA TYR A 381 28.03 -16.51 18.27
C TYR A 381 28.39 -17.72 19.13
N ASP A 382 27.49 -18.06 20.06
CA ASP A 382 27.62 -19.20 20.95
C ASP A 382 26.31 -19.99 20.94
N GLU A 383 26.36 -21.26 20.53
CA GLU A 383 25.17 -22.08 20.30
C GLU A 383 24.39 -22.37 21.59
N ASP A 384 25.11 -22.67 22.68
CA ASP A 384 24.52 -22.95 24.00
C ASP A 384 23.85 -21.69 24.56
N PHE A 385 24.52 -20.54 24.46
CA PHE A 385 23.96 -19.25 24.86
C PHE A 385 22.75 -18.86 24.00
N ALA A 386 22.82 -19.06 22.67
CA ALA A 386 21.71 -18.80 21.76
C ALA A 386 20.49 -19.71 22.03
N SER A 387 20.73 -20.96 22.42
CA SER A 387 19.69 -21.89 22.86
C SER A 387 19.06 -21.44 24.18
N ALA A 388 19.89 -21.11 25.17
CA ALA A 388 19.41 -20.61 26.46
C ALA A 388 18.64 -19.29 26.33
N TRP A 389 19.06 -18.37 25.45
CA TRP A 389 18.34 -17.13 25.16
C TRP A 389 16.90 -17.41 24.68
N ARG A 390 16.73 -18.36 23.77
CA ARG A 390 15.40 -18.80 23.30
C ARG A 390 14.59 -19.44 24.44
N SER A 391 15.21 -20.27 25.28
CA SER A 391 14.55 -20.85 26.45
C SER A 391 14.10 -19.79 27.44
N VAL A 392 14.89 -18.73 27.69
CA VAL A 392 14.45 -17.58 28.51
C VAL A 392 13.23 -16.92 27.89
N LEU A 393 13.26 -16.63 26.58
CA LEU A 393 12.15 -15.99 25.89
C LEU A 393 10.86 -16.83 25.96
N GLU A 394 10.96 -18.16 25.81
CA GLU A 394 9.84 -19.09 25.94
C GLU A 394 9.28 -19.16 27.38
N GLU A 395 10.17 -19.19 28.38
CA GLU A 395 9.81 -19.11 29.80
C GLU A 395 9.07 -17.81 30.11
N GLN A 396 9.57 -16.67 29.64
CA GLN A 396 8.93 -15.38 29.82
C GLN A 396 7.54 -15.35 29.17
N HIS A 397 7.41 -15.88 27.95
CA HIS A 397 6.10 -15.99 27.30
C HIS A 397 5.12 -16.83 28.12
N ARG A 398 5.55 -17.96 28.68
CA ARG A 398 4.71 -18.83 29.51
C ARG A 398 4.32 -18.16 30.82
N ARG A 399 5.28 -17.60 31.57
CA ARG A 399 4.98 -16.87 32.82
C ARG A 399 4.02 -15.71 32.60
N VAL A 400 4.17 -14.96 31.52
CA VAL A 400 3.25 -13.86 31.19
C VAL A 400 1.84 -14.38 30.92
N ARG A 401 1.68 -15.52 30.23
CA ARG A 401 0.37 -16.16 30.02
C ARG A 401 -0.27 -16.61 31.33
N ASP A 402 0.52 -17.20 32.22
CA ASP A 402 0.04 -17.83 33.44
C ASP A 402 -0.12 -16.83 34.61
N SER A 403 0.37 -15.60 34.43
CA SER A 403 0.39 -14.55 35.48
C SER A 403 -0.97 -14.07 35.97
N GLY A 404 -2.02 -14.17 35.15
CA GLY A 404 -3.32 -13.54 35.42
C GLY A 404 -3.31 -12.00 35.36
N TRP A 405 -2.23 -11.37 34.88
CA TRP A 405 -2.10 -9.90 34.79
C TRP A 405 -2.75 -9.29 33.54
N TRP A 406 -3.19 -10.12 32.59
CA TRP A 406 -3.68 -9.66 31.29
C TRP A 406 -5.10 -10.18 31.02
N SER A 407 -6.02 -9.27 30.73
CA SER A 407 -7.33 -9.60 30.16
C SER A 407 -7.23 -9.83 28.65
N ARG A 408 -6.29 -9.14 27.98
CA ARG A 408 -5.81 -9.49 26.64
C ARG A 408 -4.29 -9.43 26.59
N LEU A 409 -3.70 -10.55 26.18
CA LEU A 409 -2.25 -10.71 26.13
C LEU A 409 -1.58 -9.78 25.11
N PRO A 410 -0.33 -9.36 25.39
CA PRO A 410 0.54 -8.71 24.42
C PRO A 410 0.64 -9.47 23.11
N SER A 411 0.69 -8.71 22.00
CA SER A 411 0.72 -9.31 20.66
C SER A 411 1.98 -10.14 20.35
N THR A 412 3.07 -9.92 21.10
CA THR A 412 4.30 -10.73 21.04
C THR A 412 4.07 -12.11 21.64
N VAL A 413 3.26 -12.21 22.70
CA VAL A 413 2.94 -13.46 23.39
C VAL A 413 1.98 -14.32 22.58
N THR A 414 1.09 -13.71 21.78
CA THR A 414 0.11 -14.41 20.94
C THR A 414 0.63 -14.81 19.56
N GLY A 415 1.88 -14.49 19.21
CA GLY A 415 2.47 -14.81 17.90
C GLY A 415 1.94 -13.96 16.72
N SER A 416 1.04 -13.01 16.96
CA SER A 416 0.44 -12.16 15.92
C SER A 416 1.38 -11.07 15.35
N GLY A 417 2.65 -11.06 15.76
CA GLY A 417 3.67 -10.10 15.33
C GLY A 417 3.94 -10.12 13.82
N ALA A 418 3.98 -11.32 13.23
CA ALA A 418 4.22 -11.53 11.80
C ALA A 418 3.12 -10.89 10.93
N LEU A 419 1.87 -10.88 11.40
CA LEU A 419 0.74 -10.33 10.66
C LEU A 419 0.92 -8.85 10.32
N ARG A 420 1.60 -8.07 11.19
CA ARG A 420 1.92 -6.66 10.89
C ARG A 420 2.80 -6.54 9.65
N TRP A 421 3.84 -7.36 9.58
CA TRP A 421 4.77 -7.35 8.45
C TRP A 421 4.15 -7.93 7.19
N VAL A 422 3.29 -8.95 7.32
CA VAL A 422 2.50 -9.47 6.19
C VAL A 422 1.59 -8.38 5.63
N VAL A 423 0.85 -7.66 6.48
CA VAL A 423 -0.03 -6.57 6.01
C VAL A 423 0.79 -5.44 5.39
N ILE A 424 1.92 -5.05 5.99
CA ILE A 424 2.81 -4.04 5.40
C ILE A 424 3.35 -4.52 4.04
N ALA A 425 3.77 -5.78 3.92
CA ALA A 425 4.27 -6.34 2.68
C ALA A 425 3.19 -6.42 1.61
N VAL A 426 1.95 -6.80 1.97
CA VAL A 426 0.81 -6.80 1.06
C VAL A 426 0.46 -5.39 0.61
N VAL A 427 0.40 -4.41 1.52
CA VAL A 427 0.16 -3.00 1.17
C VAL A 427 1.28 -2.48 0.27
N PHE A 428 2.54 -2.71 0.64
CA PHE A 428 3.69 -2.33 -0.17
C PHE A 428 3.63 -2.96 -1.56
N TRP A 429 3.32 -4.25 -1.65
CA TRP A 429 3.17 -4.95 -2.92
C TRP A 429 2.00 -4.40 -3.76
N VAL A 430 0.89 -4.03 -3.15
CA VAL A 430 -0.27 -3.40 -3.82
C VAL A 430 0.08 -2.03 -4.41
N PHE A 431 0.95 -1.25 -3.76
CA PHE A 431 1.29 0.11 -4.22
C PHE A 431 2.57 0.18 -5.08
N ILE A 432 3.49 -0.78 -4.97
CA ILE A 432 4.83 -0.71 -5.59
C ILE A 432 5.13 -1.92 -6.49
N GLY A 433 4.35 -3.00 -6.44
CA GLY A 433 4.63 -4.22 -7.20
C GLY A 433 4.52 -4.04 -8.71
N ALA A 434 5.62 -4.11 -9.46
CA ALA A 434 5.56 -4.24 -10.91
C ALA A 434 5.26 -5.72 -11.28
N GLY A 435 4.13 -6.01 -11.94
CA GLY A 435 3.88 -7.33 -12.53
C GLY A 435 2.43 -7.70 -12.80
N SER A 436 2.23 -8.77 -13.58
CA SER A 436 0.93 -9.28 -14.06
C SER A 436 -0.03 -9.71 -12.94
N PHE A 437 0.48 -10.05 -11.76
CA PHE A 437 -0.35 -10.34 -10.59
C PHE A 437 -0.96 -9.10 -9.96
N LEU A 438 -0.26 -7.95 -9.98
CA LEU A 438 -0.82 -6.70 -9.48
C LEU A 438 -1.94 -6.20 -10.41
N SER A 439 -1.74 -6.29 -11.72
CA SER A 439 -2.77 -5.93 -12.69
C SER A 439 -4.01 -6.84 -12.60
N ALA A 440 -3.84 -8.14 -12.36
CA ALA A 440 -4.94 -9.06 -12.11
C ALA A 440 -5.69 -8.75 -10.79
N PHE A 441 -4.96 -8.45 -9.71
CA PHE A 441 -5.55 -8.10 -8.41
C PHE A 441 -6.31 -6.77 -8.46
N LEU A 442 -5.70 -5.73 -9.03
CA LEU A 442 -6.36 -4.42 -9.21
C LEU A 442 -7.50 -4.49 -10.23
N GLY A 443 -7.46 -5.43 -11.17
CA GLY A 443 -8.52 -5.72 -12.13
C GLY A 443 -9.89 -5.96 -11.47
N VAL A 444 -9.91 -6.60 -10.30
CA VAL A 444 -11.14 -6.83 -9.51
C VAL A 444 -11.78 -5.51 -9.04
N PHE A 445 -10.97 -4.46 -8.86
CA PHE A 445 -11.40 -3.15 -8.37
C PHE A 445 -11.60 -2.13 -9.49
N ARG A 446 -11.68 -2.55 -10.75
CA ARG A 446 -11.93 -1.64 -11.89
C ARG A 446 -13.33 -1.02 -11.88
N SER A 447 -14.32 -1.63 -11.24
CA SER A 447 -15.63 -0.97 -11.11
C SER A 447 -15.61 0.15 -10.04
N PRO A 448 -16.45 1.20 -10.15
CA PRO A 448 -16.58 2.23 -9.11
C PRO A 448 -16.89 1.64 -7.73
N ALA A 449 -17.78 0.63 -7.66
CA ALA A 449 -18.08 -0.07 -6.42
C ALA A 449 -16.85 -0.84 -5.89
N GLY A 450 -16.10 -1.48 -6.78
CA GLY A 450 -14.83 -2.14 -6.44
C GLY A 450 -13.82 -1.17 -5.84
N ALA A 451 -13.64 0.01 -6.43
CA ALA A 451 -12.79 1.05 -5.86
C ALA A 451 -13.24 1.43 -4.45
N ILE A 452 -14.53 1.70 -4.21
CA ILE A 452 -15.02 2.02 -2.86
C ILE A 452 -14.73 0.91 -1.84
N VAL A 453 -14.90 -0.37 -2.23
CA VAL A 453 -14.53 -1.51 -1.38
C VAL A 453 -13.02 -1.50 -1.09
N PHE A 454 -12.18 -1.24 -2.09
CA PHE A 454 -10.74 -1.09 -1.90
C PHE A 454 -10.41 0.04 -0.91
N GLY A 455 -11.03 1.22 -1.08
CA GLY A 455 -10.89 2.37 -0.19
C GLY A 455 -11.39 2.13 1.23
N LEU A 456 -12.25 1.14 1.45
CA LEU A 456 -12.69 0.73 2.77
C LEU A 456 -11.71 -0.28 3.41
N VAL A 457 -11.38 -1.35 2.69
CA VAL A 457 -10.68 -2.53 3.21
C VAL A 457 -9.19 -2.26 3.41
N VAL A 458 -8.51 -1.64 2.44
CA VAL A 458 -7.06 -1.43 2.51
C VAL A 458 -6.68 -0.49 3.67
N PRO A 459 -7.34 0.66 3.86
CA PRO A 459 -7.10 1.49 5.04
C PRO A 459 -7.46 0.81 6.36
N ALA A 460 -8.51 -0.02 6.40
CA ALA A 460 -8.89 -0.75 7.61
C ALA A 460 -7.81 -1.77 8.01
N LEU A 461 -7.25 -2.53 7.06
CA LEU A 461 -6.15 -3.48 7.30
C LEU A 461 -4.88 -2.75 7.74
N ALA A 462 -4.54 -1.65 7.07
CA ALA A 462 -3.40 -0.82 7.44
C ALA A 462 -3.55 -0.24 8.85
N ALA A 463 -4.73 0.32 9.15
CA ALA A 463 -5.07 0.82 10.47
C ALA A 463 -4.98 -0.29 11.53
N TYR A 464 -5.47 -1.50 11.23
CA TYR A 464 -5.38 -2.64 12.14
C TYR A 464 -3.91 -2.99 12.42
N ALA A 465 -3.07 -3.09 11.39
CA ALA A 465 -1.64 -3.37 11.54
C ALA A 465 -0.92 -2.28 12.37
N MET A 466 -1.31 -1.02 12.22
CA MET A 466 -0.71 0.13 12.93
C MET A 466 -1.24 0.29 14.36
N TYR A 467 -2.51 -0.01 14.63
CA TYR A 467 -3.17 0.23 15.92
C TYR A 467 -3.33 -1.03 16.78
N ARG A 468 -3.01 -2.23 16.27
CA ARG A 468 -3.06 -3.48 17.05
C ARG A 468 -2.25 -3.45 18.34
N SER A 469 -1.22 -2.59 18.44
CA SER A 469 -0.45 -2.47 19.69
C SER A 469 -1.21 -1.74 20.80
N LEU A 470 -2.41 -1.23 20.53
CA LEU A 470 -3.33 -0.75 21.56
C LEU A 470 -4.18 -1.87 22.13
N LEU A 471 -4.20 -3.06 21.52
CA LEU A 471 -5.09 -4.13 21.93
C LEU A 471 -4.74 -4.81 23.27
N PRO A 472 -3.47 -4.91 23.72
CA PRO A 472 -3.18 -5.50 25.02
C PRO A 472 -3.95 -4.79 26.12
N ALA A 473 -4.42 -5.54 27.11
CA ALA A 473 -5.20 -5.01 28.21
C ALA A 473 -4.87 -5.77 29.50
N ARG A 474 -4.61 -5.03 30.57
CA ARG A 474 -4.27 -5.57 31.89
C ARG A 474 -5.53 -5.81 32.72
N THR A 475 -5.48 -6.84 33.57
CA THR A 475 -6.41 -7.01 34.68
C THR A 475 -6.13 -5.97 35.76
N ALA A 476 -7.01 -5.81 36.75
CA ALA A 476 -6.81 -4.84 37.83
C ALA A 476 -5.49 -5.07 38.60
N ALA A 477 -5.09 -6.33 38.81
CA ALA A 477 -3.81 -6.68 39.42
C ALA A 477 -2.61 -6.38 38.50
N GLY A 478 -2.75 -6.61 37.19
CA GLY A 478 -1.70 -6.21 36.24
C GLY A 478 -1.52 -4.70 36.16
N SER A 479 -2.63 -3.95 36.20
CA SER A 479 -2.61 -2.48 36.18
C SER A 479 -1.96 -1.89 37.42
N SER A 480 -2.21 -2.44 38.61
CA SER A 480 -1.59 -1.95 39.86
C SER A 480 -0.07 -2.16 39.83
N LEU A 481 0.39 -3.34 39.40
CA LEU A 481 1.82 -3.63 39.22
C LEU A 481 2.46 -2.74 38.15
N ALA A 482 1.78 -2.50 37.03
CA ALA A 482 2.24 -1.60 35.97
C ALA A 482 2.35 -0.14 36.47
N LEU A 483 1.40 0.33 37.29
CA LEU A 483 1.44 1.67 37.88
C LEU A 483 2.62 1.84 38.82
N ARG A 484 2.89 0.84 39.66
CA ARG A 484 4.04 0.86 40.57
C ARG A 484 5.36 0.79 39.83
N ALA A 485 5.46 -0.07 38.81
CA ALA A 485 6.61 -0.14 37.92
C ALA A 485 6.87 1.19 37.18
N GLU A 486 5.84 1.83 36.63
CA GLU A 486 5.95 3.14 35.98
C GLU A 486 6.29 4.26 36.99
N SER A 487 5.75 4.21 38.21
CA SER A 487 6.06 5.18 39.28
C SER A 487 7.51 5.06 39.74
N PHE A 488 8.03 3.84 39.88
CA PHE A 488 9.44 3.59 40.17
C PHE A 488 10.35 3.99 38.99
N ARG A 489 9.92 3.72 37.74
CA ARG A 489 10.62 4.21 36.55
C ARG A 489 10.74 5.73 36.54
N ARG A 490 9.69 6.47 36.91
CA ARG A 490 9.69 7.93 37.00
C ARG A 490 10.69 8.43 38.04
N PHE A 491 10.74 7.78 39.21
CA PHE A 491 11.78 8.05 40.21
C PHE A 491 13.19 7.85 39.63
N LEU A 492 13.47 6.70 39.01
CA LEU A 492 14.79 6.42 38.42
C LEU A 492 15.15 7.41 37.29
N ALA A 493 14.17 7.79 36.47
CA ALA A 493 14.37 8.73 35.36
C ALA A 493 14.58 10.18 35.83
N ALA A 494 13.97 10.57 36.96
CA ALA A 494 14.11 11.87 37.58
C ALA A 494 15.16 11.90 38.71
N SER A 495 15.93 10.81 38.88
CA SER A 495 16.93 10.71 39.94
C SER A 495 18.07 11.71 39.74
N GLU A 496 18.64 12.13 40.86
CA GLU A 496 19.72 13.11 40.97
C GLU A 496 20.82 12.48 41.83
N GLY A 497 22.00 13.09 41.90
CA GLY A 497 23.14 12.54 42.65
C GLY A 497 22.81 12.19 44.10
N GLN A 498 21.99 13.00 44.77
CA GLN A 498 21.53 12.73 46.14
C GLN A 498 20.66 11.47 46.29
N HIS A 499 19.89 11.12 45.26
CA HIS A 499 19.05 9.91 45.25
C HIS A 499 19.92 8.67 45.13
N VAL A 500 20.99 8.75 44.32
CA VAL A 500 21.98 7.68 44.18
C VAL A 500 22.81 7.51 45.45
N GLU A 501 23.23 8.63 46.07
CA GLU A 501 23.92 8.65 47.37
C GLU A 501 23.09 7.98 48.48
N TRP A 502 21.78 8.24 48.50
CA TRP A 502 20.87 7.57 49.43
C TRP A 502 20.78 6.07 49.14
N ALA A 503 20.59 5.69 47.88
CA ALA A 503 20.55 4.28 47.47
C ALA A 503 21.85 3.56 47.82
N TRP A 504 23.00 4.24 47.68
CA TRP A 504 24.32 3.75 48.06
C TRP A 504 24.40 3.46 49.56
N LYS A 505 24.01 4.41 50.41
CA LYS A 505 23.98 4.22 51.87
C LYS A 505 23.08 3.07 52.33
N GLN A 506 22.09 2.70 51.51
CA GLN A 506 21.18 1.59 51.77
C GLN A 506 21.59 0.27 51.07
N GLY A 507 22.70 0.25 50.33
CA GLY A 507 23.15 -0.93 49.59
C GLY A 507 22.28 -1.28 48.37
N LEU A 508 21.51 -0.31 47.85
CA LEU A 508 20.50 -0.53 46.80
C LEU A 508 20.98 -0.17 45.39
N VAL A 509 22.18 0.39 45.22
CA VAL A 509 22.70 0.86 43.90
C VAL A 509 22.66 -0.25 42.85
N ARG A 510 23.07 -1.46 43.21
CA ARG A 510 23.07 -2.61 42.29
C ARG A 510 21.65 -2.98 41.86
N GLN A 511 20.75 -3.10 42.82
CA GLN A 511 19.34 -3.39 42.56
C GLN A 511 18.73 -2.30 41.67
N TYR A 512 18.91 -1.02 42.01
CA TYR A 512 18.32 0.09 41.25
C TYR A 512 18.89 0.20 39.84
N SER A 513 20.18 -0.09 39.67
CA SER A 513 20.82 -0.18 38.34
C SER A 513 20.16 -1.28 37.49
N ALA A 514 19.88 -2.44 38.08
CA ALA A 514 19.21 -3.54 37.37
C ALA A 514 17.81 -3.15 36.89
N TRP A 515 17.05 -2.50 37.75
CA TRP A 515 15.72 -1.97 37.44
C TRP A 515 15.77 -0.80 36.44
N ALA A 516 16.78 0.06 36.51
CA ALA A 516 16.95 1.16 35.57
C ALA A 516 17.18 0.66 34.15
N VAL A 517 17.97 -0.40 33.96
CA VAL A 517 18.11 -1.06 32.65
C VAL A 517 16.79 -1.66 32.20
N ALA A 518 16.13 -2.45 33.05
CA ALA A 518 14.88 -3.13 32.70
C ALA A 518 13.75 -2.16 32.29
N LEU A 519 13.62 -1.04 33.03
CA LEU A 519 12.59 -0.03 32.80
C LEU A 519 13.02 1.08 31.81
N GLY A 520 14.20 0.98 31.20
CA GLY A 520 14.69 1.95 30.22
C GLY A 520 15.03 3.33 30.80
N ALA A 521 15.42 3.38 32.07
CA ALA A 521 15.91 4.57 32.78
C ALA A 521 17.45 4.56 33.00
N ALA A 522 18.18 3.58 32.46
CA ALA A 522 19.62 3.39 32.66
C ALA A 522 20.46 4.65 32.40
N ALA A 523 20.27 5.32 31.25
CA ALA A 523 21.03 6.54 30.93
C ALA A 523 20.76 7.70 31.90
N ALA A 524 19.55 7.80 32.47
CA ALA A 524 19.26 8.81 33.48
C ALA A 524 19.89 8.46 34.83
N TRP A 525 19.81 7.20 35.22
CA TRP A 525 20.42 6.67 36.43
C TRP A 525 21.95 6.77 36.41
N GLU A 526 22.59 6.45 35.28
CA GLU A 526 24.04 6.57 35.09
C GLU A 526 24.51 8.03 35.19
N ARG A 527 23.78 8.98 34.58
CA ARG A 527 24.05 10.41 34.75
C ARG A 527 23.93 10.85 36.21
N ALA A 528 22.92 10.35 36.92
CA ALA A 528 22.77 10.64 38.35
C ALA A 528 23.91 10.04 39.18
N LEU A 529 24.40 8.84 38.83
CA LEU A 529 25.54 8.19 39.47
C LEU A 529 26.82 9.01 39.27
N GLY A 530 27.09 9.47 38.04
CA GLY A 530 28.25 10.34 37.75
C GLY A 530 28.19 11.71 38.43
N ALA A 531 27.01 12.16 38.86
CA ALA A 531 26.81 13.39 39.63
C ALA A 531 26.77 13.17 41.16
N SER A 532 26.97 11.93 41.63
CA SER A 532 26.94 11.57 43.06
C SER A 532 28.33 11.57 43.69
N ASN A 533 28.41 11.48 45.03
CA ASN A 533 29.67 11.35 45.76
C ASN A 533 30.05 9.89 46.05
N VAL A 534 29.45 8.92 45.33
CA VAL A 534 29.79 7.51 45.47
C VAL A 534 31.27 7.31 45.11
N PRO A 535 32.06 6.56 45.89
CA PRO A 535 33.47 6.30 45.58
C PRO A 535 33.62 5.46 44.30
N PRO A 536 34.64 5.70 43.44
CA PRO A 536 34.86 4.93 42.21
C PRO A 536 34.97 3.41 42.41
N ALA A 537 35.50 2.96 43.54
CA ALA A 537 35.57 1.52 43.87
C ALA A 537 34.18 0.86 43.96
N GLU A 538 33.17 1.64 44.33
CA GLU A 538 31.79 1.18 44.51
C GLU A 538 30.95 1.31 43.23
N TYR A 539 31.51 1.87 42.15
CA TYR A 539 30.87 1.87 40.83
C TYR A 539 30.80 0.45 40.24
N SER A 540 31.61 -0.49 40.74
CA SER A 540 31.47 -1.92 40.44
C SER A 540 30.08 -2.47 40.83
N ALA A 541 29.38 -1.84 41.79
CA ALA A 541 28.01 -2.17 42.14
C ALA A 541 27.00 -1.79 41.04
N SER A 542 27.34 -0.91 40.10
CA SER A 542 26.48 -0.58 38.95
C SER A 542 26.69 -1.49 37.74
N GLY A 543 27.27 -2.68 37.93
CA GLY A 543 27.47 -3.71 36.90
C GLY A 543 26.27 -3.98 35.97
N PRO A 544 25.00 -3.94 36.42
CA PRO A 544 23.86 -4.07 35.50
C PRO A 544 23.84 -3.00 34.39
N LEU A 545 24.33 -1.78 34.64
CA LEU A 545 24.37 -0.72 33.62
C LEU A 545 25.19 -1.10 32.38
N LEU A 546 26.14 -2.04 32.50
CA LEU A 546 26.87 -2.55 31.33
C LEU A 546 25.90 -3.12 30.28
N LEU A 547 24.81 -3.77 30.70
CA LEU A 547 23.80 -4.36 29.81
C LEU A 547 23.09 -3.33 28.93
N TYR A 548 23.04 -2.06 29.35
CA TYR A 548 22.47 -0.99 28.53
C TYR A 548 23.25 -0.81 27.21
N TYR A 549 24.54 -1.15 27.20
CA TYR A 549 25.45 -1.01 26.07
C TYR A 549 25.68 -2.33 25.29
N LEU A 550 25.09 -3.45 25.73
CA LEU A 550 25.29 -4.79 25.15
C LEU A 550 24.24 -5.31 24.14
N PRO A 551 23.25 -4.54 23.62
CA PRO A 551 22.34 -5.09 22.60
C PRO A 551 23.05 -5.72 21.40
N SER A 552 24.13 -5.11 20.90
CA SER A 552 24.92 -5.65 19.79
C SER A 552 25.70 -6.90 20.17
N SER A 553 26.26 -6.95 21.38
CA SER A 553 27.02 -8.11 21.86
C SER A 553 26.12 -9.32 22.08
N PHE A 554 24.90 -9.12 22.59
CA PHE A 554 23.91 -10.18 22.68
C PHE A 554 23.39 -10.62 21.32
N ALA A 555 23.17 -9.68 20.38
CA ALA A 555 22.81 -10.04 19.02
C ALA A 555 23.89 -10.91 18.38
N GLY A 556 25.17 -10.50 18.44
CA GLY A 556 26.29 -11.29 17.95
C GLY A 556 26.38 -12.68 18.58
N ALA A 557 26.08 -12.81 19.88
CA ALA A 557 26.09 -14.08 20.59
C ALA A 557 24.91 -15.01 20.27
N THR A 558 23.81 -14.49 19.76
CA THR A 558 22.55 -15.25 19.59
C THR A 558 22.17 -15.47 18.12
N THR A 559 22.69 -14.68 17.19
CA THR A 559 22.39 -14.80 15.76
C THR A 559 23.45 -15.63 15.05
N ALA A 560 23.05 -16.78 14.52
CA ALA A 560 23.95 -17.61 13.73
C ALA A 560 24.43 -16.85 12.47
N PRO A 561 25.72 -16.94 12.11
CA PRO A 561 26.23 -16.36 10.87
C PRO A 561 25.54 -17.00 9.66
N SER A 562 25.12 -16.17 8.69
CA SER A 562 24.50 -16.66 7.46
C SER A 562 25.54 -17.39 6.61
N SER A 563 25.35 -18.68 6.35
CA SER A 563 26.17 -19.38 5.36
C SER A 563 25.82 -18.87 3.97
N SER A 564 26.69 -18.04 3.38
CA SER A 564 26.61 -17.70 1.96
C SER A 564 27.05 -18.90 1.12
N GLY A 565 26.18 -19.91 1.02
CA GLY A 565 26.33 -21.04 0.11
C GLY A 565 25.56 -20.78 -1.18
N GLY A 566 26.28 -20.51 -2.27
CA GLY A 566 25.70 -20.38 -3.61
C GLY A 566 25.06 -21.68 -4.10
N GLY A 567 23.84 -21.58 -4.64
CA GLY A 567 23.13 -22.70 -5.25
C GLY A 567 21.71 -22.29 -5.63
N PHE A 568 21.53 -21.83 -6.88
CA PHE A 568 20.21 -21.62 -7.47
C PHE A 568 19.55 -22.98 -7.75
N GLY A 569 18.36 -23.22 -7.20
CA GLY A 569 17.48 -24.31 -7.64
C GLY A 569 16.41 -24.73 -6.63
N GLY A 570 15.13 -24.47 -6.96
CA GLY A 570 14.00 -25.30 -6.53
C GLY A 570 13.20 -24.86 -5.29
N SER A 571 11.99 -24.33 -5.56
CA SER A 571 10.76 -24.31 -4.74
C SER A 571 10.82 -24.75 -3.26
N GLY A 572 10.43 -23.82 -2.37
CA GLY A 572 10.03 -24.13 -0.99
C GLY A 572 9.49 -22.91 -0.28
N PHE A 573 8.18 -22.82 -0.11
CA PHE A 573 7.56 -21.85 0.80
C PHE A 573 7.89 -22.25 2.24
N GLY A 574 8.57 -21.37 2.98
CA GLY A 574 8.76 -21.50 4.42
C GLY A 574 9.80 -20.56 5.02
N GLY A 575 9.36 -19.71 5.96
CA GLY A 575 10.20 -19.20 7.05
C GLY A 575 10.93 -17.87 6.82
N GLY A 576 10.45 -16.82 7.51
CA GLY A 576 10.97 -15.45 7.45
C GLY A 576 12.43 -15.26 7.91
N GLY A 577 13.07 -14.28 7.27
CA GLY A 577 14.31 -13.64 7.69
C GLY A 577 14.39 -12.27 7.00
N PHE A 578 14.20 -11.19 7.76
CA PHE A 578 14.26 -9.81 7.27
C PHE A 578 15.69 -9.31 7.32
N GLY A 579 16.25 -8.93 6.16
CA GLY A 579 17.47 -8.14 6.04
C GLY A 579 17.26 -7.09 4.96
N GLY A 580 17.20 -5.81 5.36
CA GLY A 580 16.99 -4.68 4.47
C GLY A 580 18.29 -4.19 3.84
N GLY A 581 18.22 -3.82 2.56
CA GLY A 581 19.26 -3.11 1.83
C GLY A 581 18.67 -2.55 0.54
N PHE A 582 18.34 -1.26 0.54
CA PHE A 582 17.89 -0.53 -0.64
C PHE A 582 19.10 0.17 -1.29
N SER A 583 19.42 -0.19 -2.52
CA SER A 583 20.24 0.62 -3.44
C SER A 583 19.56 0.64 -4.80
N GLY A 584 19.34 1.86 -5.31
CA GLY A 584 18.57 2.14 -6.53
C GLY A 584 19.31 1.95 -7.85
N GLY A 585 18.60 2.34 -8.91
CA GLY A 585 18.95 2.25 -10.34
C GLY A 585 17.91 1.38 -11.04
N GLY A 586 17.03 1.86 -11.91
CA GLY A 586 17.24 2.81 -13.01
C GLY A 586 17.44 2.00 -14.28
N GLY A 587 16.43 1.93 -15.15
CA GLY A 587 16.51 1.22 -16.44
C GLY A 587 15.15 1.13 -17.13
N VAL A 588 14.92 2.02 -18.07
CA VAL A 588 13.74 2.08 -18.95
C VAL A 588 14.13 1.49 -20.31
N GLY A 589 13.25 0.69 -20.88
CA GLY A 589 13.32 0.13 -22.24
C GLY A 589 12.39 -1.08 -22.31
N GLY A 590 11.51 -1.27 -23.27
CA GLY A 590 11.30 -0.66 -24.57
C GLY A 590 10.86 -1.77 -25.52
N GLY A 591 9.75 -1.57 -26.23
CA GLY A 591 9.52 -2.17 -27.56
C GLY A 591 8.56 -3.36 -27.70
N GLY A 592 7.58 -3.17 -28.61
CA GLY A 592 7.00 -4.17 -29.52
C GLY A 592 5.69 -4.81 -29.04
N GLY A 593 4.56 -4.78 -29.75
CA GLY A 593 4.25 -4.41 -31.13
C GLY A 593 3.26 -5.43 -31.71
N GLY A 594 2.18 -4.97 -32.38
CA GLY A 594 1.40 -5.80 -33.31
C GLY A 594 -0.10 -5.47 -33.42
N GLY A 595 -0.54 -5.03 -34.61
CA GLY A 595 -1.89 -5.25 -35.15
C GLY A 595 -2.82 -4.03 -35.28
N THR A 596 -2.63 -3.23 -36.33
CA THR A 596 -3.49 -2.13 -36.83
C THR A 596 -4.77 -2.70 -37.46
N SER A 597 -5.97 -2.12 -37.34
CA SER A 597 -6.37 -0.72 -37.47
C SER A 597 -7.31 -0.23 -36.35
N GLY A 598 -7.13 1.02 -35.92
CA GLY A 598 -8.02 1.72 -35.00
C GLY A 598 -7.22 2.61 -34.07
N SER A 599 -7.12 3.90 -34.43
CA SER A 599 -6.46 5.01 -33.73
C SER A 599 -5.01 4.78 -33.26
N TRP A 600 -4.21 5.85 -33.19
CA TRP A 600 -2.75 5.78 -32.99
C TRP A 600 -2.32 6.33 -31.64
#